data_AF-A0A0G4IUI8-F1
#
_entry.id   AF-A0A0G4IUI8-F1
#
_cell.length_a   1.000
_cell.length_b   1.000
_cell.length_c   1.000
_cell.angle_alpha   90.00
_cell.angle_beta   90.00
_cell.angle_gamma   90.00
#
_symmetry.space_group_name_H-M   'P 1'
#
loop_
_entity.id
_entity.type
_entity.pdbx_description
1 polymer ?
#
loop_
_entity_poly.entity_id
_entity_poly.type
_entity_poly.pdbx_seq_one_letter_code
_entity_poly.pdbx_strand_id
1 'polypeptide(L)'
;MSIDSIMAAAPSDAAVCDRDAIVSDRVTFLQSGAKSRVASWLSIMDTMRGSFPTHTVAIVHNALDLDTSRACLRDAFFVDGNVAVFLRVALLPNRRRFVDEYQWSGDRWLLTRHDIDLFSYVSGSTLRCVSVDSMDKVNSRRQTTSKILMVAPDGFAYNPHAAVDNKFSHEVDKSSDDIREAARAEFASLHAALERCGVQIVLIANPEFHDTPDAVFPNNWFSTHSKSEVGRDTLALYPMKPVSRRAERRAEIIARIQAVHSYDNLVDLRKFEEGSAPQFLEGTGSMVLDRVNRVCYVCLSERSTLPLATQWCSTMGYNLHAFHATDASGSPVYHTNVMMAVGSRFAVVCDQAVDDQHERARLLDQLRTTGHEVICISRAQMADFCGNILELSNAFGQSVLVASTRAWKAFGEEIRTRFGKLVDEVVHADIPTIESVGGGGVRCMIAELF
;
A
#
# COMPACT_ATOMS: atom_id res chain seq x y z
N MET A 1 28.56 -10.86 20.78
CA MET A 1 28.78 -12.33 20.72
C MET A 1 28.04 -12.82 19.49
N SER A 2 28.67 -13.62 18.62
CA SER A 2 27.97 -14.15 17.44
C SER A 2 26.89 -15.14 17.87
N ILE A 3 25.78 -15.21 17.15
CA ILE A 3 24.69 -16.16 17.37
C ILE A 3 25.22 -17.62 17.47
N ASP A 4 26.27 -17.93 16.72
CA ASP A 4 26.91 -19.26 16.72
C ASP A 4 27.54 -19.63 18.08
N SER A 5 27.97 -18.65 18.86
CA SER A 5 28.57 -18.89 20.19
C SER A 5 27.55 -19.20 21.30
N ILE A 6 26.27 -18.91 21.05
CA ILE A 6 25.16 -19.24 21.98
C ILE A 6 24.69 -20.70 21.75
N MET A 7 24.94 -21.28 20.57
CA MET A 7 24.44 -22.62 20.22
C MET A 7 25.24 -23.79 20.82
N ALA A 8 26.43 -23.53 21.37
CA ALA A 8 27.37 -24.58 21.80
C ALA A 8 27.31 -24.95 23.30
N ALA A 9 26.53 -24.23 24.12
CA ALA A 9 26.52 -24.42 25.57
C ALA A 9 25.10 -24.64 26.13
N ALA A 10 24.56 -25.85 25.94
CA ALA A 10 23.39 -26.31 26.71
C ALA A 10 23.49 -27.83 27.02
N PRO A 11 23.15 -28.30 28.23
CA PRO A 11 23.24 -29.71 28.61
C PRO A 11 22.26 -30.59 27.82
N SER A 12 22.67 -31.84 27.59
CA SER A 12 22.14 -32.74 26.56
C SER A 12 20.81 -33.45 26.83
N ASP A 13 20.04 -33.15 27.88
CA ASP A 13 18.89 -34.01 28.28
C ASP A 13 17.51 -33.30 28.35
N ALA A 14 17.35 -32.11 27.79
CA ALA A 14 16.04 -31.46 27.62
C ALA A 14 15.66 -31.31 26.13
N ALA A 15 15.42 -32.44 25.48
CA ALA A 15 15.11 -32.52 24.05
C ALA A 15 13.62 -32.26 23.73
N VAL A 16 13.12 -31.01 23.82
CA VAL A 16 11.87 -30.60 23.11
C VAL A 16 11.80 -29.08 22.83
N CYS A 17 12.84 -28.50 22.25
CA CYS A 17 12.72 -27.20 21.56
C CYS A 17 13.56 -27.30 20.30
N ASP A 18 12.91 -27.35 19.13
CA ASP A 18 13.63 -27.27 17.87
C ASP A 18 14.34 -25.91 17.85
N ARG A 19 15.65 -25.93 17.64
CA ARG A 19 16.61 -24.87 18.03
C ARG A 19 16.53 -23.59 17.17
N ASP A 20 15.40 -23.31 16.54
CA ASP A 20 15.19 -22.20 15.63
C ASP A 20 14.51 -21.02 16.31
N ALA A 21 15.29 -20.26 17.06
CA ALA A 21 14.88 -18.95 17.55
C ALA A 21 15.02 -17.90 16.43
N ILE A 22 14.00 -17.03 16.34
CA ILE A 22 14.00 -15.85 15.47
C ILE A 22 13.81 -14.64 16.37
N VAL A 23 14.68 -13.65 16.23
CA VAL A 23 14.72 -12.49 17.12
C VAL A 23 14.31 -11.26 16.34
N SER A 24 13.32 -10.51 16.87
CA SER A 24 13.10 -9.12 16.49
C SER A 24 13.66 -8.18 17.54
N ASP A 25 13.60 -6.87 17.27
CA ASP A 25 13.94 -5.82 18.22
C ASP A 25 13.11 -5.84 19.53
N ARG A 26 11.91 -6.44 19.49
CA ARG A 26 10.93 -6.44 20.59
C ARG A 26 10.57 -7.81 21.15
N VAL A 27 10.60 -8.85 20.33
CA VAL A 27 10.11 -10.19 20.68
C VAL A 27 11.06 -11.27 20.17
N THR A 28 11.31 -12.28 20.98
CA THR A 28 11.98 -13.51 20.55
C THR A 28 10.93 -14.58 20.25
N PHE A 29 10.87 -15.04 19.00
CA PHE A 29 10.00 -16.13 18.57
C PHE A 29 10.72 -17.46 18.71
N LEU A 30 10.12 -18.39 19.45
CA LEU A 30 10.65 -19.73 19.66
C LEU A 30 9.66 -20.75 19.11
N GLN A 31 10.11 -21.66 18.25
CA GLN A 31 9.25 -22.77 17.83
C GLN A 31 9.27 -23.89 18.85
N SER A 32 8.10 -24.48 19.09
CA SER A 32 8.02 -25.80 19.69
C SER A 32 7.39 -26.85 18.78
N GLY A 33 7.88 -28.08 18.90
CA GLY A 33 7.22 -29.27 18.39
C GLY A 33 5.91 -29.59 19.13
N ALA A 34 5.07 -30.41 18.50
CA ALA A 34 3.66 -30.66 18.86
C ALA A 34 3.41 -31.36 20.23
N LYS A 35 4.44 -31.69 21.03
CA LYS A 35 4.31 -32.55 22.23
C LYS A 35 4.52 -31.87 23.58
N SER A 36 4.87 -30.61 23.62
CA SER A 36 5.27 -29.96 24.87
C SER A 36 4.14 -29.13 25.48
N ARG A 37 4.12 -29.07 26.81
CA ARG A 37 3.04 -28.47 27.63
C ARG A 37 3.45 -27.11 28.18
N VAL A 38 2.50 -26.28 28.61
CA VAL A 38 2.76 -24.96 29.21
C VAL A 38 3.79 -24.98 30.34
N ALA A 39 3.70 -25.97 31.24
CA ALA A 39 4.66 -26.13 32.34
C ALA A 39 6.10 -26.40 31.86
N SER A 40 6.27 -27.03 30.69
CA SER A 40 7.60 -27.20 30.10
C SER A 40 8.16 -25.91 29.49
N TRP A 41 7.31 -24.98 29.01
CA TRP A 41 7.76 -23.70 28.46
C TRP A 41 8.45 -22.83 29.50
N LEU A 42 7.80 -22.66 30.65
CA LEU A 42 8.32 -21.84 31.74
C LEU A 42 9.70 -22.35 32.18
N SER A 43 9.85 -23.67 32.32
CA SER A 43 11.13 -24.30 32.65
C SER A 43 12.20 -24.07 31.56
N ILE A 44 11.84 -24.15 30.28
CA ILE A 44 12.78 -23.91 29.16
C ILE A 44 13.21 -22.44 29.14
N MET A 45 12.26 -21.51 29.21
CA MET A 45 12.55 -20.07 29.23
C MET A 45 13.36 -19.65 30.46
N ASP A 46 13.12 -20.29 31.61
CA ASP A 46 13.93 -20.08 32.81
C ASP A 46 15.35 -20.62 32.68
N THR A 47 15.54 -21.72 31.95
CA THR A 47 16.88 -22.28 31.68
C THR A 47 17.67 -21.40 30.71
N MET A 48 16.98 -20.77 29.76
CA MET A 48 17.56 -19.84 28.77
C MET A 48 17.54 -18.38 29.25
N ARG A 49 17.32 -18.15 30.55
CA ARG A 49 17.20 -16.82 31.14
C ARG A 49 18.48 -16.01 30.93
N GLY A 50 18.34 -14.86 30.27
CA GLY A 50 19.46 -13.98 29.89
C GLY A 50 20.04 -14.24 28.49
N SER A 51 19.64 -15.33 27.82
CA SER A 51 19.99 -15.59 26.43
C SER A 51 19.04 -14.89 25.45
N PHE A 52 17.86 -14.46 25.91
CA PHE A 52 16.94 -13.66 25.10
C PHE A 52 17.34 -12.19 25.12
N PRO A 53 17.52 -11.55 23.96
CA PRO A 53 17.81 -10.13 23.87
C PRO A 53 16.61 -9.24 24.21
N THR A 54 15.40 -9.83 24.36
CA THR A 54 14.14 -9.13 24.61
C THR A 54 13.46 -9.61 25.90
N HIS A 55 12.65 -8.75 26.53
CA HIS A 55 11.86 -9.11 27.72
C HIS A 55 10.56 -9.86 27.38
N THR A 56 10.26 -10.00 26.09
CA THR A 56 9.07 -10.67 25.56
C THR A 56 9.49 -11.86 24.71
N VAL A 57 8.84 -13.00 24.93
CA VAL A 57 9.06 -14.26 24.21
C VAL A 57 7.72 -14.76 23.67
N ALA A 58 7.66 -15.05 22.37
CA ALA A 58 6.51 -15.65 21.70
C ALA A 58 6.80 -17.12 21.41
N ILE A 59 6.09 -18.03 22.08
CA ILE A 59 6.16 -19.47 21.82
C ILE A 59 5.22 -19.77 20.66
N VAL A 60 5.80 -20.15 19.52
CA VAL A 60 5.08 -20.53 18.30
C VAL A 60 4.90 -22.05 18.28
N HIS A 61 3.65 -22.50 18.28
CA HIS A 61 3.31 -23.92 18.25
C HIS A 61 2.36 -24.23 17.10
N ASN A 62 2.40 -25.48 16.63
CA ASN A 62 1.49 -25.98 15.64
C ASN A 62 0.39 -26.78 16.33
N ALA A 63 -0.84 -26.26 16.35
CA ALA A 63 -1.97 -26.94 16.98
C ALA A 63 -2.65 -27.97 16.06
N LEU A 64 -2.37 -27.93 14.74
CA LEU A 64 -3.13 -28.65 13.72
C LEU A 64 -2.31 -29.70 12.94
N ASP A 65 -0.98 -29.72 13.07
CA ASP A 65 -0.09 -30.63 12.32
C ASP A 65 0.58 -31.64 13.28
N LEU A 66 0.29 -32.93 13.07
CA LEU A 66 0.82 -34.06 13.85
C LEU A 66 2.07 -34.70 13.20
N ASP A 67 2.48 -34.22 12.04
CA ASP A 67 3.61 -34.77 11.29
C ASP A 67 4.95 -34.19 11.79
N THR A 68 5.78 -35.04 12.39
CA THR A 68 7.09 -34.68 12.95
C THR A 68 8.19 -34.51 11.89
N SER A 69 7.87 -34.58 10.59
CA SER A 69 8.87 -34.56 9.52
C SER A 69 9.14 -33.18 8.88
N ARG A 70 8.58 -32.05 9.37
CA ARG A 70 8.60 -30.79 8.59
C ARG A 70 8.82 -29.45 9.33
N ALA A 71 9.58 -28.62 8.59
CA ALA A 71 9.68 -27.16 8.53
C ALA A 71 9.89 -26.40 9.85
N CYS A 72 11.13 -25.96 10.05
CA CYS A 72 11.49 -25.07 11.15
C CYS A 72 10.81 -23.70 11.03
N LEU A 73 11.00 -22.86 12.03
CA LEU A 73 10.34 -21.56 12.10
C LEU A 73 10.75 -20.73 10.91
N ARG A 74 12.04 -20.82 10.58
CA ARG A 74 12.74 -20.16 9.48
C ARG A 74 12.30 -20.64 8.10
N ASP A 75 11.74 -21.84 7.99
CA ASP A 75 11.17 -22.35 6.74
C ASP A 75 9.78 -21.76 6.47
N ALA A 76 9.09 -21.25 7.49
CA ALA A 76 7.75 -20.71 7.37
C ALA A 76 7.73 -19.17 7.47
N PHE A 77 8.58 -18.59 8.32
CA PHE A 77 8.74 -17.15 8.46
C PHE A 77 10.09 -16.76 9.08
N PHE A 78 10.55 -15.52 8.86
CA PHE A 78 11.63 -14.93 9.66
C PHE A 78 11.43 -13.45 9.89
N VAL A 79 12.19 -12.91 10.84
CA VAL A 79 12.20 -11.47 11.13
C VAL A 79 13.59 -10.94 10.87
N ASP A 80 13.66 -9.86 10.10
CA ASP A 80 14.86 -9.04 9.92
C ASP A 80 14.51 -7.58 10.24
N GLY A 81 15.06 -7.08 11.35
CA GLY A 81 14.68 -5.79 11.92
C GLY A 81 13.18 -5.72 12.21
N ASN A 82 12.50 -4.79 11.53
CA ASN A 82 11.05 -4.58 11.65
C ASN A 82 10.23 -5.30 10.57
N VAL A 83 10.83 -6.19 9.77
CA VAL A 83 10.14 -6.90 8.69
C VAL A 83 9.98 -8.36 9.06
N ALA A 84 8.74 -8.83 9.13
CA ALA A 84 8.41 -10.23 9.25
C ALA A 84 8.01 -10.77 7.87
N VAL A 85 8.71 -11.79 7.42
CA VAL A 85 8.46 -12.44 6.13
C VAL A 85 7.81 -13.78 6.39
N PHE A 86 6.71 -14.07 5.73
CA PHE A 86 6.00 -15.34 5.74
C PHE A 86 6.04 -15.99 4.36
N LEU A 87 6.17 -17.31 4.30
CA LEU A 87 5.77 -18.02 3.10
C LEU A 87 4.24 -18.04 2.99
N ARG A 88 3.68 -17.77 1.80
CA ARG A 88 2.22 -17.82 1.57
C ARG A 88 1.60 -19.13 2.04
N VAL A 89 2.32 -20.25 1.88
CA VAL A 89 1.86 -21.58 2.30
C VAL A 89 1.64 -21.69 3.81
N ALA A 90 2.31 -20.86 4.63
CA ALA A 90 2.14 -20.82 6.09
C ALA A 90 0.85 -20.11 6.52
N LEU A 91 0.20 -19.36 5.63
CA LEU A 91 -1.05 -18.65 5.90
C LEU A 91 -2.30 -19.50 5.63
N LEU A 92 -2.13 -20.69 5.03
CA LEU A 92 -3.23 -21.61 4.74
C LEU A 92 -3.87 -22.11 6.04
N PRO A 93 -5.22 -22.23 6.12
CA PRO A 93 -5.91 -22.60 7.36
C PRO A 93 -5.40 -23.87 8.06
N ASN A 94 -4.99 -24.88 7.28
CA ASN A 94 -4.47 -26.15 7.77
C ASN A 94 -2.97 -26.13 8.12
N ARG A 95 -2.30 -24.98 7.97
CA ARG A 95 -0.88 -24.77 8.29
C ARG A 95 -0.66 -23.58 9.23
N ARG A 96 -1.74 -23.00 9.76
CA ARG A 96 -1.69 -21.89 10.71
C ARG A 96 -0.97 -22.33 11.98
N ARG A 97 -0.13 -21.43 12.49
CA ARG A 97 0.60 -21.59 13.74
C ARG A 97 -0.02 -20.67 14.78
N PHE A 98 0.07 -21.05 16.05
CA PHE A 98 -0.47 -20.30 17.17
C PHE A 98 0.67 -19.81 18.06
N VAL A 99 0.40 -18.72 18.78
CA VAL A 99 1.35 -17.99 19.60
C VAL A 99 0.80 -17.79 21.00
N ASP A 100 1.60 -18.25 21.95
CA ASP A 100 1.53 -17.84 23.35
C ASP A 100 2.63 -16.82 23.63
N GLU A 101 2.26 -15.63 24.07
CA GLU A 101 3.20 -14.58 24.44
C GLU A 101 3.43 -14.54 25.94
N TYR A 102 4.71 -14.51 26.32
CA TYR A 102 5.17 -14.37 27.67
C TYR A 102 5.98 -13.08 27.84
N GLN A 103 5.72 -12.35 28.92
CA GLN A 103 6.48 -11.18 29.32
C GLN A 103 7.16 -11.41 30.66
N TRP A 104 8.42 -11.01 30.77
CA TRP A 104 9.16 -11.08 32.03
C TRP A 104 8.71 -9.96 32.98
N SER A 105 8.23 -10.31 34.19
CA SER A 105 7.80 -9.34 35.21
C SER A 105 8.92 -8.89 36.17
N GLY A 106 10.13 -9.42 36.03
CA GLY A 106 11.25 -9.20 36.96
C GLY A 106 11.58 -10.42 37.80
N ASP A 107 10.57 -11.22 38.14
CA ASP A 107 10.67 -12.42 38.99
C ASP A 107 10.12 -13.70 38.33
N ARG A 108 9.17 -13.57 37.40
CA ARG A 108 8.55 -14.68 36.68
C ARG A 108 8.14 -14.29 35.26
N TRP A 109 7.90 -15.30 34.43
CA TRP A 109 7.23 -15.13 33.14
C TRP A 109 5.72 -15.08 33.34
N LEU A 110 5.06 -14.09 32.75
CA LEU A 110 3.61 -13.94 32.73
C LEU A 110 3.11 -14.22 31.33
N LEU A 111 2.17 -15.16 31.18
CA LEU A 111 1.42 -15.36 29.95
C LEU A 111 0.51 -14.14 29.76
N THR A 112 0.83 -13.27 28.81
CA THR A 112 0.09 -12.04 28.53
C THR A 112 -0.98 -12.26 27.47
N ARG A 113 -0.70 -13.15 26.51
CA ARG A 113 -1.61 -13.50 25.42
C ARG A 113 -1.45 -14.97 25.04
N HIS A 114 -2.52 -15.66 24.66
CA HIS A 114 -2.49 -17.09 24.34
C HIS A 114 -3.36 -17.45 23.14
N ASP A 115 -3.03 -18.56 22.48
CA ASP A 115 -3.76 -19.13 21.34
C ASP A 115 -4.01 -18.13 20.18
N ILE A 116 -3.10 -17.18 19.98
CA ILE A 116 -3.23 -16.20 18.89
C ILE A 116 -2.69 -16.81 17.61
N ASP A 117 -3.42 -16.70 16.50
CA ASP A 117 -2.83 -16.97 15.18
C ASP A 117 -1.53 -16.16 15.00
N LEU A 118 -0.43 -16.85 14.65
CA LEU A 118 0.91 -16.27 14.54
C LEU A 118 0.93 -15.05 13.63
N PHE A 119 0.21 -15.13 12.52
CA PHE A 119 0.16 -14.03 11.58
C PHE A 119 -0.63 -12.85 12.17
N SER A 120 -1.76 -13.10 12.84
CA SER A 120 -2.49 -12.06 13.58
C SER A 120 -1.64 -11.42 14.68
N TYR A 121 -0.85 -12.23 15.40
CA TYR A 121 0.07 -11.76 16.43
C TYR A 121 1.12 -10.79 15.85
N VAL A 122 1.74 -11.14 14.73
CA VAL A 122 2.76 -10.32 14.07
C VAL A 122 2.13 -9.11 13.38
N SER A 123 0.95 -9.23 12.76
CA SER A 123 0.25 -8.12 12.09
C SER A 123 -0.28 -7.06 13.03
N GLY A 124 -0.66 -7.46 14.25
CA GLY A 124 -1.04 -6.54 15.33
C GLY A 124 0.16 -5.87 16.01
N SER A 125 1.39 -6.21 15.61
CA SER A 125 2.62 -5.61 16.13
C SER A 125 3.11 -4.44 15.25
N THR A 126 4.24 -3.84 15.59
CA THR A 126 4.90 -2.84 14.73
C THR A 126 5.63 -3.46 13.53
N LEU A 127 5.71 -4.79 13.46
CA LEU A 127 6.38 -5.50 12.37
C LEU A 127 5.59 -5.35 11.06
N ARG A 128 6.32 -5.01 10.00
CA ARG A 128 5.81 -5.07 8.62
C ARG A 128 5.76 -6.52 8.19
N CYS A 129 4.57 -7.06 8.01
CA CYS A 129 4.40 -8.40 7.46
C CYS A 129 4.54 -8.40 5.93
N VAL A 130 5.17 -9.43 5.40
CA VAL A 130 5.41 -9.63 3.98
C VAL A 130 5.16 -11.08 3.67
N SER A 131 4.22 -11.37 2.78
CA SER A 131 4.02 -12.73 2.31
C SER A 131 4.71 -12.93 0.98
N VAL A 132 5.53 -13.97 0.89
CA VAL A 132 6.33 -14.31 -0.29
C VAL A 132 6.07 -15.76 -0.69
N ASP A 133 6.22 -16.06 -1.97
CA ASP A 133 6.16 -17.46 -2.44
C ASP A 133 7.45 -18.22 -2.07
N SER A 134 8.57 -17.49 -1.97
CA SER A 134 9.88 -18.00 -1.57
C SER A 134 10.67 -16.93 -0.81
N MET A 135 11.54 -17.35 0.10
CA MET A 135 12.32 -16.44 0.96
C MET A 135 13.31 -15.56 0.18
N ASP A 136 13.68 -15.93 -1.05
CA ASP A 136 14.57 -15.11 -1.90
C ASP A 136 13.90 -13.81 -2.35
N LYS A 137 12.56 -13.71 -2.29
CA LYS A 137 11.80 -12.52 -2.73
C LYS A 137 11.74 -11.40 -1.68
N VAL A 138 12.33 -11.57 -0.50
CA VAL A 138 12.19 -10.62 0.62
C VAL A 138 12.72 -9.23 0.32
N ASN A 139 13.81 -9.17 -0.43
CA ASN A 139 14.49 -7.94 -0.81
C ASN A 139 14.07 -7.42 -2.20
N SER A 140 13.04 -8.00 -2.82
CA SER A 140 12.58 -7.53 -4.13
C SER A 140 11.79 -6.23 -3.99
N ARG A 141 11.92 -5.38 -5.01
CA ARG A 141 11.04 -4.22 -5.19
C ARG A 141 9.58 -4.66 -5.17
N ARG A 142 8.72 -3.83 -4.60
CA ARG A 142 7.29 -4.12 -4.45
C ARG A 142 6.48 -3.14 -5.26
N GLN A 143 5.45 -3.65 -5.92
CA GLN A 143 4.48 -2.82 -6.62
C GLN A 143 3.49 -2.17 -5.63
N THR A 144 3.15 -2.87 -4.55
CA THR A 144 2.07 -2.49 -3.64
C THR A 144 2.54 -2.38 -2.18
N THR A 145 1.69 -1.76 -1.36
CA THR A 145 1.86 -1.68 0.10
C THR A 145 0.55 -2.01 0.80
N SER A 146 0.64 -2.35 2.08
CA SER A 146 -0.50 -2.56 2.97
C SER A 146 -0.79 -1.40 3.90
N LYS A 147 0.02 -0.34 3.84
CA LYS A 147 -0.16 0.90 4.60
C LYS A 147 -0.55 2.03 3.67
N ILE A 148 -1.63 2.72 3.98
CA ILE A 148 -2.12 3.85 3.21
C ILE A 148 -2.46 5.03 4.11
N LEU A 149 -2.55 6.21 3.53
CA LEU A 149 -3.11 7.41 4.13
C LEU A 149 -4.38 7.81 3.39
N MET A 150 -5.42 8.13 4.16
CA MET A 150 -6.69 8.66 3.66
C MET A 150 -7.07 9.91 4.45
N VAL A 151 -7.77 10.84 3.80
CA VAL A 151 -8.20 12.10 4.41
C VAL A 151 -9.72 12.15 4.41
N ALA A 152 -10.33 12.32 5.58
CA ALA A 152 -11.78 12.37 5.74
C ALA A 152 -12.37 13.59 5.01
N PRO A 153 -13.57 13.47 4.39
CA PRO A 153 -14.16 14.53 3.57
C PRO A 153 -14.97 15.56 4.39
N ASP A 154 -14.52 15.95 5.59
CA ASP A 154 -15.35 16.82 6.47
C ASP A 154 -15.57 18.23 5.88
N GLY A 155 -14.57 18.75 5.16
CA GLY A 155 -14.64 20.01 4.40
C GLY A 155 -14.93 19.82 2.90
N PHE A 156 -15.41 18.65 2.47
CA PHE A 156 -15.62 18.35 1.04
C PHE A 156 -16.70 19.24 0.42
N ALA A 157 -16.39 19.80 -0.75
CA ALA A 157 -17.30 20.63 -1.52
C ALA A 157 -16.85 20.67 -2.99
N TYR A 158 -17.67 21.26 -3.86
CA TYR A 158 -17.26 21.56 -5.23
C TYR A 158 -16.16 22.63 -5.22
N ASN A 159 -15.04 22.36 -5.92
CA ASN A 159 -13.93 23.31 -6.06
C ASN A 159 -13.91 23.93 -7.47
N PRO A 160 -14.43 25.17 -7.65
CA PRO A 160 -14.47 25.81 -8.96
C PRO A 160 -13.07 26.05 -9.55
N HIS A 161 -12.03 26.19 -8.73
CA HIS A 161 -10.67 26.39 -9.21
C HIS A 161 -10.05 25.13 -9.81
N ALA A 162 -10.39 23.96 -9.28
CA ALA A 162 -9.90 22.68 -9.79
C ALA A 162 -10.75 22.17 -10.96
N ALA A 163 -12.04 22.50 -11.00
CA ALA A 163 -12.97 22.07 -12.05
C ALA A 163 -12.68 22.67 -13.45
N VAL A 164 -11.86 23.73 -13.54
CA VAL A 164 -11.50 24.36 -14.83
C VAL A 164 -10.92 23.34 -15.82
N ASP A 165 -10.00 22.51 -15.36
CA ASP A 165 -9.32 21.46 -16.13
C ASP A 165 -9.64 20.03 -15.66
N ASN A 166 -10.41 19.85 -14.57
CA ASN A 166 -10.98 18.56 -14.17
C ASN A 166 -12.43 18.40 -14.70
N LYS A 167 -12.59 17.78 -15.87
CA LYS A 167 -13.91 17.55 -16.50
C LYS A 167 -14.77 16.48 -15.84
N PHE A 168 -14.23 15.76 -14.85
CA PHE A 168 -14.98 14.76 -14.08
C PHE A 168 -15.74 15.38 -12.90
N SER A 169 -15.41 16.63 -12.53
CA SER A 169 -16.06 17.37 -11.45
C SER A 169 -17.24 18.18 -12.00
N HIS A 170 -18.37 18.12 -11.30
CA HIS A 170 -19.60 18.81 -11.64
C HIS A 170 -20.21 19.47 -10.41
N GLU A 171 -20.76 20.67 -10.60
CA GLU A 171 -21.62 21.30 -9.63
C GLU A 171 -22.95 20.54 -9.58
N VAL A 172 -23.44 20.25 -8.37
CA VAL A 172 -24.67 19.50 -8.15
C VAL A 172 -25.70 20.38 -7.44
N ASP A 173 -26.97 20.21 -7.78
CA ASP A 173 -28.08 20.91 -7.13
C ASP A 173 -28.41 20.27 -5.77
N LYS A 174 -27.48 20.41 -4.82
CA LYS A 174 -27.57 19.93 -3.44
C LYS A 174 -26.94 20.96 -2.50
N SER A 175 -27.40 21.00 -1.24
CA SER A 175 -26.76 21.83 -0.23
C SER A 175 -25.35 21.30 0.09
N SER A 176 -24.45 22.19 0.54
CA SER A 176 -23.10 21.79 0.95
C SER A 176 -23.12 20.77 2.10
N ASP A 177 -24.11 20.84 2.99
CA ASP A 177 -24.27 19.89 4.09
C ASP A 177 -24.65 18.49 3.59
N ASP A 178 -25.59 18.39 2.64
CA ASP A 178 -25.99 17.12 2.03
C ASP A 178 -24.82 16.46 1.27
N ILE A 179 -24.02 17.28 0.56
CA ILE A 179 -22.82 16.82 -0.15
C ILE A 179 -21.82 16.23 0.84
N ARG A 180 -21.55 16.93 1.95
CA ARG A 180 -20.62 16.48 2.98
C ARG A 180 -21.10 15.23 3.70
N GLU A 181 -22.38 15.14 4.04
CA GLU A 181 -22.96 13.97 4.68
C GLU A 181 -22.86 12.73 3.78
N ALA A 182 -23.23 12.87 2.51
CA ALA A 182 -23.12 11.78 1.54
C ALA A 182 -21.66 11.35 1.33
N ALA A 183 -20.74 12.30 1.14
CA ALA A 183 -19.31 12.01 0.97
C ALA A 183 -18.71 11.32 2.20
N ARG A 184 -19.11 11.70 3.43
CA ARG A 184 -18.68 11.02 4.66
C ARG A 184 -19.17 9.58 4.72
N ALA A 185 -20.43 9.32 4.37
CA ALA A 185 -20.99 7.97 4.36
C ALA A 185 -20.28 7.08 3.32
N GLU A 186 -20.05 7.61 2.12
CA GLU A 186 -19.31 6.96 1.03
C GLU A 186 -17.87 6.63 1.44
N PHE A 187 -17.15 7.62 1.99
CA PHE A 187 -15.79 7.45 2.50
C PHE A 187 -15.72 6.41 3.63
N ALA A 188 -16.63 6.48 4.59
CA ALA A 188 -16.67 5.54 5.71
C ALA A 188 -16.91 4.09 5.24
N SER A 189 -17.74 3.90 4.21
CA SER A 189 -17.97 2.59 3.60
C SER A 189 -16.69 2.02 2.97
N LEU A 190 -15.97 2.83 2.18
CA LEU A 190 -14.68 2.43 1.58
C LEU A 190 -13.64 2.14 2.65
N HIS A 191 -13.49 3.02 3.65
CA HIS A 191 -12.56 2.85 4.77
C HIS A 191 -12.80 1.52 5.49
N ALA A 192 -14.06 1.25 5.89
CA ALA A 192 -14.41 0.02 6.58
C ALA A 192 -14.18 -1.23 5.71
N ALA A 193 -14.37 -1.14 4.39
CA ALA A 193 -14.08 -2.24 3.47
C ALA A 193 -12.57 -2.53 3.40
N LEU A 194 -11.73 -1.51 3.27
CA LEU A 194 -10.27 -1.65 3.24
C LEU A 194 -9.72 -2.21 4.57
N GLU A 195 -10.22 -1.73 5.72
CA GLU A 195 -9.82 -2.26 7.03
C GLU A 195 -10.19 -3.75 7.19
N ARG A 196 -11.40 -4.14 6.77
CA ARG A 196 -11.84 -5.55 6.84
C ARG A 196 -10.94 -6.48 6.03
N CYS A 197 -10.41 -6.00 4.91
CA CYS A 197 -9.48 -6.76 4.07
C CYS A 197 -8.05 -6.73 4.59
N GLY A 198 -7.77 -6.06 5.72
CA GLY A 198 -6.46 -6.04 6.37
C GLY A 198 -5.51 -4.97 5.86
N VAL A 199 -6.02 -3.90 5.22
CA VAL A 199 -5.24 -2.72 4.89
C VAL A 199 -5.11 -1.82 6.14
N GLN A 200 -3.90 -1.35 6.42
CA GLN A 200 -3.62 -0.43 7.52
C GLN A 200 -3.80 1.02 7.06
N ILE A 201 -4.70 1.75 7.71
CA ILE A 201 -5.08 3.10 7.29
C ILE A 201 -4.63 4.14 8.30
N VAL A 202 -3.86 5.12 7.83
CA VAL A 202 -3.57 6.36 8.56
C VAL A 202 -4.64 7.37 8.18
N LEU A 203 -5.63 7.53 9.06
CA LEU A 203 -6.73 8.47 8.84
C LEU A 203 -6.36 9.88 9.31
N ILE A 204 -6.63 10.88 8.46
CA ILE A 204 -6.45 12.30 8.73
C ILE A 204 -7.80 13.02 8.67
N ALA A 205 -8.13 13.82 9.67
CA ALA A 205 -9.32 14.67 9.65
C ALA A 205 -9.11 15.93 8.77
N ASN A 206 -10.17 16.40 8.11
CA ASN A 206 -10.12 17.63 7.30
C ASN A 206 -11.33 18.53 7.60
N PRO A 207 -11.42 19.09 8.82
CA PRO A 207 -12.52 19.98 9.18
C PRO A 207 -12.62 21.19 8.25
N GLU A 208 -13.83 21.71 8.09
CA GLU A 208 -14.20 22.76 7.12
C GLU A 208 -13.31 24.01 7.20
N PHE A 209 -12.82 24.38 8.39
CA PHE A 209 -11.99 25.57 8.56
C PHE A 209 -10.64 25.52 7.82
N HIS A 210 -10.21 24.35 7.30
CA HIS A 210 -9.03 24.26 6.45
C HIS A 210 -9.24 24.82 5.05
N ASP A 211 -10.49 24.99 4.60
CA ASP A 211 -10.82 25.49 3.25
C ASP A 211 -10.14 24.71 2.12
N THR A 212 -10.04 23.39 2.29
CA THR A 212 -9.41 22.46 1.34
C THR A 212 -10.40 21.38 0.93
N PRO A 213 -11.32 21.67 0.00
CA PRO A 213 -12.40 20.76 -0.39
C PRO A 213 -11.90 19.48 -1.09
N ASP A 214 -10.79 19.56 -1.81
CA ASP A 214 -10.18 18.41 -2.52
C ASP A 214 -9.21 17.58 -1.66
N ALA A 215 -9.07 17.89 -0.35
CA ALA A 215 -8.10 17.20 0.50
C ALA A 215 -8.35 15.69 0.63
N VAL A 216 -9.57 15.24 0.31
CA VAL A 216 -9.93 13.82 0.18
C VAL A 216 -9.06 13.07 -0.85
N PHE A 217 -8.33 13.78 -1.73
CA PHE A 217 -7.42 13.24 -2.73
C PHE A 217 -5.93 13.46 -2.39
N PRO A 218 -5.39 12.82 -1.33
CA PRO A 218 -4.04 13.08 -0.84
C PRO A 218 -2.92 12.65 -1.79
N ASN A 219 -3.21 11.74 -2.72
CA ASN A 219 -2.24 11.12 -3.62
C ASN A 219 -1.61 12.11 -4.62
N ASN A 220 -2.19 13.31 -4.74
CA ASN A 220 -1.75 14.32 -5.69
C ASN A 220 -0.59 15.20 -5.18
N TRP A 221 -0.43 15.38 -3.86
CA TRP A 221 0.54 16.33 -3.34
C TRP A 221 1.77 15.67 -2.67
N PHE A 222 1.71 14.37 -2.37
CA PHE A 222 2.88 13.60 -1.94
C PHE A 222 2.89 12.16 -2.45
N SER A 223 4.05 11.52 -2.31
CA SER A 223 4.22 10.07 -2.43
C SER A 223 5.38 9.62 -1.56
N THR A 224 5.39 8.32 -1.25
CA THR A 224 6.45 7.68 -0.48
C THR A 224 7.12 6.59 -1.30
N HIS A 225 8.40 6.36 -1.03
CA HIS A 225 9.23 5.41 -1.76
C HIS A 225 10.18 4.72 -0.80
N SER A 226 10.26 3.40 -0.91
CA SER A 226 11.12 2.60 -0.02
C SER A 226 12.58 2.63 -0.44
N LYS A 227 13.46 2.33 0.51
CA LYS A 227 14.89 2.09 0.26
C LYS A 227 15.15 1.03 -0.81
N SER A 228 14.37 -0.06 -0.82
CA SER A 228 14.51 -1.11 -1.85
C SER A 228 14.13 -0.63 -3.26
N GLU A 229 13.31 0.42 -3.34
CA GLU A 229 12.83 1.00 -4.58
C GLU A 229 13.81 2.04 -5.11
N VAL A 230 14.11 3.09 -4.33
CA VAL A 230 14.87 4.28 -4.79
C VAL A 230 16.21 4.47 -4.06
N GLY A 231 16.64 3.51 -3.25
CA GLY A 231 17.92 3.52 -2.52
C GLY A 231 17.90 4.22 -1.16
N ARG A 232 16.85 5.00 -0.86
CA ARG A 232 16.58 5.66 0.44
C ARG A 232 15.09 5.72 0.72
N ASP A 233 14.71 5.75 1.99
CA ASP A 233 13.30 5.96 2.34
C ASP A 233 12.96 7.43 2.08
N THR A 234 12.20 7.66 1.02
CA THR A 234 11.98 9.00 0.47
C THR A 234 10.53 9.43 0.58
N LEU A 235 10.32 10.64 1.13
CA LEU A 235 9.08 11.40 1.01
C LEU A 235 9.25 12.42 -0.14
N ALA A 236 8.37 12.40 -1.12
CA ALA A 236 8.35 13.37 -2.21
C ALA A 236 7.15 14.31 -2.05
N LEU A 237 7.36 15.62 -2.20
CA LEU A 237 6.34 16.66 -2.16
C LEU A 237 6.23 17.33 -3.52
N TYR A 238 5.00 17.50 -4.01
CA TYR A 238 4.73 17.85 -5.40
C TYR A 238 4.14 19.25 -5.58
N PRO A 239 4.44 19.91 -6.71
CA PRO A 239 3.80 21.15 -7.11
C PRO A 239 2.39 20.89 -7.64
N MET A 240 1.42 21.67 -7.14
CA MET A 240 0.01 21.61 -7.51
C MET A 240 -0.36 22.82 -8.37
N LYS A 241 -1.08 22.59 -9.47
CA LYS A 241 -1.48 23.67 -10.38
C LYS A 241 -2.52 24.60 -9.73
N PRO A 242 -3.66 24.11 -9.20
CA PRO A 242 -4.62 24.97 -8.53
C PRO A 242 -4.03 25.47 -7.24
N VAL A 243 -4.04 26.79 -7.08
CA VAL A 243 -3.53 27.44 -5.87
C VAL A 243 -4.32 26.97 -4.64
N SER A 244 -5.63 26.75 -4.77
CA SER A 244 -6.49 26.27 -3.67
C SER A 244 -6.03 24.92 -3.10
N ARG A 245 -5.49 24.04 -3.95
CA ARG A 245 -5.02 22.71 -3.52
C ARG A 245 -3.66 22.72 -2.81
N ARG A 246 -2.91 23.83 -2.86
CA ARG A 246 -1.59 23.94 -2.22
C ARG A 246 -1.66 23.93 -0.70
N ALA A 247 -2.79 24.37 -0.13
CA ALA A 247 -3.07 24.39 1.30
C ALA A 247 -3.31 22.99 1.89
N GLU A 248 -3.58 21.97 1.05
CA GLU A 248 -3.73 20.57 1.48
C GLU A 248 -2.43 20.00 2.09
N ARG A 249 -1.29 20.59 1.73
CA ARG A 249 0.05 20.21 2.21
C ARG A 249 0.28 20.73 3.63
N ARG A 250 -0.37 20.10 4.59
CA ARG A 250 -0.36 20.52 5.99
C ARG A 250 0.82 19.92 6.77
N ALA A 251 1.48 20.74 7.57
CA ALA A 251 2.70 20.36 8.29
C ALA A 251 2.45 19.22 9.28
N GLU A 252 1.28 19.18 9.91
CA GLU A 252 0.86 18.12 10.82
C GLU A 252 0.66 16.77 10.12
N ILE A 253 0.21 16.76 8.85
CA ILE A 253 0.11 15.53 8.06
C ILE A 253 1.51 15.00 7.75
N ILE A 254 2.42 15.89 7.35
CA ILE A 254 3.82 15.51 7.07
C ILE A 254 4.48 14.93 8.32
N ALA A 255 4.27 15.55 9.49
CA ALA A 255 4.76 15.03 10.76
C ALA A 255 4.16 13.64 11.08
N ARG A 256 2.87 13.42 10.79
CA ARG A 256 2.21 12.13 10.97
C ARG A 256 2.78 11.05 10.04
N ILE A 257 3.04 11.39 8.77
CA ILE A 257 3.69 10.49 7.80
C ILE A 257 5.07 10.05 8.31
N GLN A 258 5.87 11.01 8.79
CA GLN A 258 7.20 10.76 9.37
C GLN A 258 7.16 9.91 10.65
N ALA A 259 6.09 10.03 11.45
CA ALA A 259 5.90 9.21 12.64
C ALA A 259 5.50 7.75 12.31
N VAL A 260 4.89 7.51 11.15
CA VAL A 260 4.51 6.16 10.69
C VAL A 260 5.73 5.41 10.15
N HIS A 261 6.56 6.11 9.38
CA HIS A 261 7.84 5.59 8.87
C HIS A 261 8.83 6.75 8.75
N SER A 262 10.06 6.55 9.21
CA SER A 262 11.09 7.59 9.13
C SER A 262 11.66 7.67 7.72
N TYR A 263 11.23 8.68 6.96
CA TYR A 263 11.78 8.97 5.64
C TYR A 263 12.98 9.90 5.79
N ASP A 264 14.17 9.36 5.56
CA ASP A 264 15.44 10.06 5.73
C ASP A 264 15.82 10.96 4.55
N ASN A 265 15.06 10.87 3.45
CA ASN A 265 15.24 11.68 2.26
C ASN A 265 13.96 12.45 1.91
N LEU A 266 14.10 13.74 1.64
CA LEU A 266 13.01 14.61 1.19
C LEU A 266 13.29 15.10 -0.23
N VAL A 267 12.41 14.77 -1.16
CA VAL A 267 12.41 15.33 -2.52
C VAL A 267 11.32 16.39 -2.59
N ASP A 268 11.71 17.65 -2.42
CA ASP A 268 10.77 18.78 -2.43
C ASP A 268 10.74 19.49 -3.79
N LEU A 269 9.65 19.29 -4.52
CA LEU A 269 9.41 19.87 -5.84
C LEU A 269 8.44 21.07 -5.80
N ARG A 270 8.03 21.53 -4.62
CA ARG A 270 7.03 22.60 -4.51
C ARG A 270 7.50 23.92 -5.10
N LYS A 271 8.82 24.18 -5.07
CA LYS A 271 9.46 25.37 -5.68
C LYS A 271 9.16 25.56 -7.18
N PHE A 272 8.76 24.51 -7.89
CA PHE A 272 8.42 24.59 -9.32
C PHE A 272 7.07 25.29 -9.58
N GLU A 273 6.30 25.57 -8.52
CA GLU A 273 5.09 26.41 -8.58
C GLU A 273 5.38 27.89 -8.82
N GLU A 274 6.63 28.31 -8.63
CA GLU A 274 7.07 29.70 -8.64
C GLU A 274 7.70 30.09 -9.99
N GLY A 275 7.78 31.40 -10.25
CA GLY A 275 8.44 31.97 -11.43
C GLY A 275 7.50 32.24 -12.60
N SER A 276 8.07 32.69 -13.73
CA SER A 276 7.32 33.12 -14.91
C SER A 276 6.77 31.97 -15.76
N ALA A 277 7.26 30.75 -15.55
CA ALA A 277 6.85 29.54 -16.26
C ALA A 277 6.78 28.35 -15.28
N PRO A 278 5.73 28.30 -14.42
CA PRO A 278 5.61 27.26 -13.42
C PRO A 278 5.44 25.87 -14.05
N GLN A 279 5.89 24.85 -13.33
CA GLN A 279 5.85 23.45 -13.74
C GLN A 279 5.09 22.62 -12.70
N PHE A 280 4.33 21.63 -13.17
CA PHE A 280 3.41 20.85 -12.34
C PHE A 280 3.61 19.35 -12.55
N LEU A 281 3.46 18.60 -11.47
CA LEU A 281 3.53 17.15 -11.46
C LEU A 281 2.78 16.68 -10.21
N GLU A 282 1.47 16.49 -10.30
CA GLU A 282 0.58 16.23 -9.16
C GLU A 282 0.64 14.77 -8.70
N GLY A 283 1.81 14.39 -8.19
CA GLY A 283 2.06 13.13 -7.50
C GLY A 283 1.64 11.92 -8.31
N THR A 284 0.97 10.97 -7.65
CA THR A 284 0.49 9.74 -8.29
C THR A 284 -0.84 9.93 -9.04
N GLY A 285 -1.36 11.17 -9.11
CA GLY A 285 -2.36 11.57 -10.11
C GLY A 285 -1.72 11.70 -11.48
N SER A 286 -0.66 12.49 -11.54
CA SER A 286 0.14 12.70 -12.75
C SER A 286 0.99 11.51 -13.15
N MET A 287 1.38 10.65 -12.21
CA MET A 287 2.28 9.52 -12.44
C MET A 287 1.64 8.18 -12.09
N VAL A 288 1.70 7.23 -13.01
CA VAL A 288 1.42 5.81 -12.71
C VAL A 288 2.75 5.07 -12.72
N LEU A 289 3.11 4.49 -11.58
CA LEU A 289 4.43 3.91 -11.34
C LEU A 289 4.37 2.38 -11.45
N ASP A 290 5.11 1.81 -12.39
CA ASP A 290 5.54 0.42 -12.34
C ASP A 290 6.84 0.37 -11.53
N ARG A 291 6.69 0.14 -10.23
CA ARG A 291 7.78 0.24 -9.25
C ARG A 291 8.78 -0.90 -9.38
N VAL A 292 8.29 -2.08 -9.78
CA VAL A 292 9.13 -3.27 -9.97
C VAL A 292 10.05 -3.07 -11.17
N ASN A 293 9.50 -2.63 -12.30
CA ASN A 293 10.25 -2.46 -13.55
C ASN A 293 10.83 -1.06 -13.75
N ARG A 294 10.58 -0.14 -12.79
CA ARG A 294 11.12 1.22 -12.78
C ARG A 294 10.68 2.04 -13.99
N VAL A 295 9.39 1.96 -14.33
CA VAL A 295 8.77 2.76 -15.38
C VAL A 295 7.79 3.75 -14.76
N CYS A 296 7.90 5.01 -15.15
CA CYS A 296 6.98 6.07 -14.76
C CYS A 296 6.17 6.48 -16.00
N TYR A 297 4.88 6.14 -16.01
CA TYR A 297 3.96 6.51 -17.08
C TYR A 297 3.36 7.88 -16.77
N VAL A 298 3.42 8.78 -17.75
CA VAL A 298 2.92 10.15 -17.61
C VAL A 298 2.18 10.57 -18.87
N CYS A 299 0.87 10.78 -18.74
CA CYS A 299 0.07 11.55 -19.69
C CYS A 299 0.36 13.04 -19.48
N LEU A 300 0.91 13.69 -20.50
CA LEU A 300 1.23 15.11 -20.45
C LEU A 300 -0.05 15.95 -20.50
N SER A 301 -0.12 16.94 -19.61
CA SER A 301 -1.30 17.78 -19.42
C SER A 301 -0.92 19.09 -18.74
N GLU A 302 -1.90 19.95 -18.46
CA GLU A 302 -1.68 21.15 -17.65
C GLU A 302 -1.26 20.82 -16.20
N ARG A 303 -1.51 19.60 -15.72
CA ARG A 303 -1.10 19.11 -14.38
C ARG A 303 0.22 18.33 -14.40
N SER A 304 0.76 18.02 -15.57
CA SER A 304 1.90 17.11 -15.76
C SER A 304 2.84 17.63 -16.85
N THR A 305 3.92 18.31 -16.46
CA THR A 305 4.87 18.89 -17.41
C THR A 305 6.06 17.97 -17.66
N LEU A 306 6.45 17.82 -18.94
CA LEU A 306 7.52 16.93 -19.36
C LEU A 306 8.88 17.23 -18.68
N PRO A 307 9.33 18.50 -18.54
CA PRO A 307 10.61 18.78 -17.89
C PRO A 307 10.66 18.30 -16.44
N LEU A 308 9.59 18.53 -15.67
CA LEU A 308 9.54 18.14 -14.27
C LEU A 308 9.38 16.62 -14.10
N ALA A 309 8.59 15.97 -14.95
CA ALA A 309 8.49 14.50 -14.99
C ALA A 309 9.86 13.85 -15.31
N THR A 310 10.62 14.43 -16.25
CA THR A 310 11.97 13.98 -16.61
C THR A 310 12.94 14.13 -15.43
N GLN A 311 12.91 15.29 -14.75
CA GLN A 311 13.74 15.54 -13.58
C GLN A 311 13.39 14.59 -12.42
N TRP A 312 12.09 14.36 -12.18
CA TRP A 312 11.64 13.40 -11.18
C TRP A 312 12.16 12.00 -11.48
N CYS A 313 12.00 11.54 -12.72
CA CYS A 313 12.47 10.21 -13.13
C CYS A 313 13.98 10.06 -12.96
N SER A 314 14.77 11.07 -13.34
CA SER A 314 16.22 11.07 -13.14
C SER A 314 16.60 11.01 -11.66
N THR A 315 15.93 11.82 -10.82
CA THR A 315 16.18 11.88 -9.37
C THR A 315 15.81 10.57 -8.69
N MET A 316 14.67 10.00 -9.08
CA MET A 316 14.10 8.82 -8.45
C MET A 316 14.59 7.53 -9.07
N GLY A 317 15.33 7.57 -10.19
CA GLY A 317 15.89 6.41 -10.91
C GLY A 317 14.87 5.60 -11.71
N TYR A 318 13.85 6.25 -12.26
CA TYR A 318 12.82 5.68 -13.13
C TYR A 318 13.09 5.98 -14.61
N ASN A 319 12.62 5.10 -15.50
CA ASN A 319 12.53 5.36 -16.92
C ASN A 319 11.19 6.06 -17.22
N LEU A 320 11.24 7.24 -17.81
CA LEU A 320 10.04 7.98 -18.18
C LEU A 320 9.41 7.40 -19.44
N HIS A 321 8.10 7.13 -19.39
CA HIS A 321 7.26 6.84 -20.54
C HIS A 321 6.18 7.92 -20.65
N ALA A 322 6.50 9.02 -21.33
CA ALA A 322 5.59 10.14 -21.55
C ALA A 322 4.81 9.98 -22.87
N PHE A 323 3.53 10.36 -22.84
CA PHE A 323 2.62 10.31 -23.97
C PHE A 323 1.48 11.34 -23.81
N HIS A 324 0.64 11.49 -24.84
CA HIS A 324 -0.52 12.36 -24.85
C HIS A 324 -1.81 11.53 -24.96
N ALA A 325 -2.84 11.96 -24.23
CA ALA A 325 -4.15 11.35 -24.34
C ALA A 325 -5.25 12.41 -24.22
N THR A 326 -6.39 12.13 -24.83
CA THR A 326 -7.58 13.00 -24.81
C THR A 326 -8.77 12.30 -24.18
N ASP A 327 -9.74 13.06 -23.70
CA ASP A 327 -11.07 12.56 -23.31
C ASP A 327 -12.01 12.47 -24.54
N ALA A 328 -13.27 12.11 -24.33
CA ALA A 328 -14.26 11.99 -25.41
C ALA A 328 -14.57 13.32 -26.11
N SER A 329 -14.27 14.47 -25.50
CA SER A 329 -14.41 15.81 -26.08
C SER A 329 -13.17 16.26 -26.88
N GLY A 330 -12.09 15.46 -26.88
CA GLY A 330 -10.80 15.83 -27.46
C GLY A 330 -9.94 16.71 -26.56
N SER A 331 -10.34 16.92 -25.29
CA SER A 331 -9.57 17.68 -24.32
C SER A 331 -8.48 16.80 -23.69
N PRO A 332 -7.29 17.32 -23.33
CA PRO A 332 -6.25 16.52 -22.69
C PRO A 332 -6.73 15.84 -21.40
N VAL A 333 -6.37 14.57 -21.20
CA VAL A 333 -6.60 13.88 -19.92
C VAL A 333 -5.71 14.51 -18.84
N TYR A 334 -6.33 15.06 -17.80
CA TYR A 334 -5.61 15.86 -16.81
C TYR A 334 -4.65 15.03 -15.93
N HIS A 335 -5.06 13.83 -15.51
CA HIS A 335 -4.26 12.91 -14.68
C HIS A 335 -4.14 11.53 -15.32
N THR A 336 -2.93 10.99 -15.34
CA THR A 336 -2.62 9.67 -15.90
C THR A 336 -3.41 8.55 -15.23
N ASN A 337 -3.61 8.65 -13.91
CA ASN A 337 -4.32 7.62 -13.13
C ASN A 337 -5.84 7.56 -13.40
N VAL A 338 -6.39 8.44 -14.24
CA VAL A 338 -7.79 8.36 -14.68
C VAL A 338 -7.93 7.38 -15.84
N MET A 339 -6.90 7.28 -16.68
CA MET A 339 -6.91 6.46 -17.89
C MET A 339 -6.16 5.14 -17.74
N MET A 340 -5.30 4.99 -16.73
CA MET A 340 -4.52 3.76 -16.55
C MET A 340 -4.15 3.46 -15.10
N ALA A 341 -3.93 2.17 -14.83
CA ALA A 341 -3.40 1.67 -13.57
C ALA A 341 -2.44 0.50 -13.82
N VAL A 342 -1.43 0.36 -12.96
CA VAL A 342 -0.47 -0.75 -12.99
C VAL A 342 -0.48 -1.47 -11.65
N GLY A 343 -0.81 -2.77 -11.71
CA GLY A 343 -0.67 -3.71 -10.61
C GLY A 343 0.54 -4.63 -10.82
N SER A 344 0.70 -5.59 -9.91
CA SER A 344 1.80 -6.55 -9.87
C SER A 344 1.80 -7.51 -11.06
N ARG A 345 0.61 -7.80 -11.62
CA ARG A 345 0.42 -8.75 -12.72
C ARG A 345 -0.33 -8.18 -13.92
N PHE A 346 -0.89 -6.99 -13.80
CA PHE A 346 -1.80 -6.43 -14.81
C PHE A 346 -1.55 -4.95 -15.04
N ALA A 347 -1.98 -4.47 -16.20
CA ALA A 347 -2.10 -3.05 -16.48
C ALA A 347 -3.44 -2.76 -17.14
N VAL A 348 -4.22 -1.84 -16.56
CA VAL A 348 -5.42 -1.29 -17.19
C VAL A 348 -5.02 -0.03 -17.95
N VAL A 349 -5.50 0.11 -19.18
CA VAL A 349 -5.20 1.30 -20.00
C VAL A 349 -6.34 1.61 -20.97
N CYS A 350 -6.73 2.88 -21.07
CA CYS A 350 -7.55 3.36 -22.17
C CYS A 350 -6.65 3.72 -23.36
N ASP A 351 -6.27 2.72 -24.15
CA ASP A 351 -5.36 2.92 -25.29
C ASP A 351 -6.00 3.80 -26.38
N GLN A 352 -7.33 3.73 -26.52
CA GLN A 352 -8.10 4.60 -27.42
C GLN A 352 -8.00 6.09 -27.07
N ALA A 353 -7.62 6.44 -25.83
CA ALA A 353 -7.39 7.82 -25.42
C ALA A 353 -6.09 8.40 -26.01
N VAL A 354 -5.12 7.54 -26.37
CA VAL A 354 -3.83 7.93 -26.97
C VAL A 354 -3.98 8.03 -28.48
N ASP A 355 -4.34 9.21 -28.99
CA ASP A 355 -4.70 9.38 -30.40
C ASP A 355 -3.53 9.10 -31.37
N ASP A 356 -2.30 9.45 -30.98
CA ASP A 356 -1.11 9.14 -31.77
C ASP A 356 -0.81 7.63 -31.79
N GLN A 357 -0.77 7.05 -32.98
CA GLN A 357 -0.60 5.60 -33.16
C GLN A 357 0.78 5.10 -32.70
N HIS A 358 1.82 5.92 -32.81
CA HIS A 358 3.17 5.54 -32.40
C HIS A 358 3.32 5.60 -30.88
N GLU A 359 2.76 6.61 -30.21
CA GLU A 359 2.69 6.68 -28.75
C GLU A 359 1.88 5.50 -28.19
N ARG A 360 0.72 5.20 -28.80
CA ARG A 360 -0.12 4.07 -28.39
C ARG A 360 0.59 2.74 -28.50
N ALA A 361 1.25 2.48 -29.63
CA ALA A 361 2.01 1.26 -29.84
C ALA A 361 3.14 1.11 -28.81
N ARG A 362 3.93 2.18 -28.60
CA ARG A 362 5.00 2.18 -27.59
C ARG A 362 4.48 1.95 -26.18
N LEU A 363 3.34 2.52 -25.81
CA LEU A 363 2.72 2.33 -24.49
C LEU A 363 2.34 0.86 -24.28
N LEU A 364 1.62 0.27 -25.23
CA LEU A 364 1.19 -1.13 -25.15
C LEU A 364 2.39 -2.09 -25.15
N ASP A 365 3.39 -1.83 -25.98
CA ASP A 365 4.59 -2.66 -26.05
C ASP A 365 5.41 -2.55 -24.76
N GLN A 366 5.49 -1.37 -24.14
CA GLN A 366 6.16 -1.21 -22.86
C GLN A 366 5.48 -2.04 -21.77
N LEU A 367 4.16 -1.96 -21.65
CA LEU A 367 3.38 -2.72 -20.65
C LEU A 367 3.50 -4.24 -20.84
N ARG A 368 3.51 -4.70 -22.09
CA ARG A 368 3.73 -6.13 -22.41
C ARG A 368 5.15 -6.57 -22.08
N THR A 369 6.14 -5.73 -22.40
CA THR A 369 7.56 -6.01 -22.16
C THR A 369 7.86 -6.14 -20.67
N THR A 370 7.17 -5.39 -19.81
CA THR A 370 7.27 -5.50 -18.35
C THR A 370 6.47 -6.69 -17.77
N GLY A 371 5.90 -7.53 -18.64
CA GLY A 371 5.27 -8.80 -18.28
C GLY A 371 3.83 -8.66 -17.76
N HIS A 372 3.18 -7.50 -17.97
CA HIS A 372 1.82 -7.29 -17.49
C HIS A 372 0.78 -7.87 -18.43
N GLU A 373 -0.28 -8.42 -17.85
CA GLU A 373 -1.50 -8.68 -18.60
C GLU A 373 -2.21 -7.35 -18.89
N VAL A 374 -2.19 -6.93 -20.16
CA VAL A 374 -2.81 -5.67 -20.59
C VAL A 374 -4.33 -5.83 -20.72
N ILE A 375 -5.07 -4.99 -20.00
CA ILE A 375 -6.53 -4.89 -20.00
C ILE A 375 -6.90 -3.54 -20.63
N CYS A 376 -7.32 -3.56 -21.90
CA CYS A 376 -7.78 -2.35 -22.57
C CYS A 376 -9.20 -1.99 -22.14
N ILE A 377 -9.43 -0.72 -21.82
CA ILE A 377 -10.75 -0.17 -21.51
C ILE A 377 -11.16 0.88 -22.54
N SER A 378 -12.47 1.01 -22.78
CA SER A 378 -13.01 2.03 -23.67
C SER A 378 -12.98 3.43 -23.01
N ARG A 379 -13.14 4.48 -23.81
CA ARG A 379 -13.31 5.86 -23.31
C ARG A 379 -14.53 5.99 -22.38
N ALA A 380 -15.59 5.22 -22.61
CA ALA A 380 -16.76 5.19 -21.73
C ALA A 380 -16.42 4.55 -20.36
N GLN A 381 -15.69 3.44 -20.36
CA GLN A 381 -15.20 2.82 -19.13
C GLN A 381 -14.20 3.74 -18.39
N MET A 382 -13.36 4.48 -19.11
CA MET A 382 -12.52 5.53 -18.52
C MET A 382 -13.36 6.62 -17.85
N ALA A 383 -14.44 7.07 -18.49
CA ALA A 383 -15.40 8.02 -17.92
C ALA A 383 -16.13 7.47 -16.67
N ASP A 384 -16.23 6.15 -16.56
CA ASP A 384 -16.73 5.42 -15.39
C ASP A 384 -15.61 5.01 -14.40
N PHE A 385 -14.46 5.68 -14.44
CA PHE A 385 -13.34 5.51 -13.52
C PHE A 385 -12.66 4.12 -13.56
N CYS A 386 -12.82 3.33 -14.63
CA CYS A 386 -12.13 2.03 -14.76
C CYS A 386 -10.59 2.14 -14.78
N GLY A 387 -10.02 3.28 -15.16
CA GLY A 387 -8.58 3.52 -15.02
C GLY A 387 -8.16 3.92 -13.61
N ASN A 388 -9.09 4.43 -12.79
CA ASN A 388 -8.85 4.97 -11.46
C ASN A 388 -8.99 3.90 -10.35
N ILE A 389 -8.29 2.79 -10.56
CA ILE A 389 -8.21 1.67 -9.62
C ILE A 389 -6.80 1.59 -9.01
N LEU A 390 -6.66 0.83 -7.92
CA LEU A 390 -5.39 0.60 -7.26
C LEU A 390 -5.25 -0.85 -6.83
N GLU A 391 -4.08 -1.45 -7.03
CA GLU A 391 -3.73 -2.69 -6.33
C GLU A 391 -2.97 -2.35 -5.04
N LEU A 392 -3.51 -2.78 -3.92
CA LEU A 392 -2.84 -2.78 -2.61
C LEU A 392 -2.39 -4.20 -2.27
N SER A 393 -1.61 -4.34 -1.21
CA SER A 393 -1.54 -5.60 -0.48
C SER A 393 -2.30 -5.47 0.82
N ASN A 394 -2.88 -6.54 1.33
CA ASN A 394 -3.27 -6.55 2.73
C ASN A 394 -2.08 -6.87 3.63
N ALA A 395 -2.27 -6.82 4.95
CA ALA A 395 -1.26 -7.24 5.91
C ALA A 395 -0.70 -8.64 5.56
N PHE A 396 -1.56 -9.54 5.05
CA PHE A 396 -1.26 -10.91 4.65
C PHE A 396 -0.46 -11.03 3.33
N GLY A 397 -0.08 -9.89 2.71
CA GLY A 397 0.63 -9.85 1.43
C GLY A 397 -0.19 -10.34 0.24
N GLN A 398 -1.49 -10.56 0.42
CA GLN A 398 -2.42 -10.87 -0.67
C GLN A 398 -2.74 -9.59 -1.44
N SER A 399 -2.88 -9.69 -2.75
CA SER A 399 -3.22 -8.52 -3.55
C SER A 399 -4.70 -8.18 -3.47
N VAL A 400 -4.98 -6.91 -3.21
CA VAL A 400 -6.32 -6.36 -3.06
C VAL A 400 -6.54 -5.32 -4.15
N LEU A 401 -7.40 -5.61 -5.12
CA LEU A 401 -7.83 -4.61 -6.09
C LEU A 401 -8.88 -3.71 -5.48
N VAL A 402 -8.66 -2.40 -5.50
CA VAL A 402 -9.60 -1.39 -5.03
C VAL A 402 -10.18 -0.65 -6.22
N ALA A 403 -11.51 -0.66 -6.32
CA ALA A 403 -12.27 0.04 -7.37
C ALA A 403 -13.49 0.76 -6.78
N SER A 404 -14.06 1.74 -7.47
CA SER A 404 -15.43 2.15 -7.13
C SER A 404 -16.42 1.10 -7.63
N THR A 405 -17.60 1.00 -7.01
CA THR A 405 -18.68 0.12 -7.50
C THR A 405 -19.08 0.49 -8.93
N ARG A 406 -19.00 1.78 -9.30
CA ARG A 406 -19.22 2.28 -10.66
C ARG A 406 -18.23 1.66 -11.65
N ALA A 407 -16.93 1.81 -11.39
CA ALA A 407 -15.87 1.21 -12.20
C ALA A 407 -16.00 -0.32 -12.27
N TRP A 408 -16.26 -0.97 -11.12
CA TRP A 408 -16.41 -2.42 -11.06
C TRP A 408 -17.54 -2.95 -11.95
N LYS A 409 -18.68 -2.25 -11.96
CA LYS A 409 -19.81 -2.59 -12.85
C LYS A 409 -19.45 -2.34 -14.33
N ALA A 410 -18.78 -1.23 -14.62
CA ALA A 410 -18.42 -0.82 -15.99
C ALA A 410 -17.39 -1.74 -16.67
N PHE A 411 -16.55 -2.46 -15.92
CA PHE A 411 -15.62 -3.46 -16.49
C PHE A 411 -16.32 -4.58 -17.29
N GLY A 412 -17.58 -4.88 -17.00
CA GLY A 412 -18.27 -6.03 -17.60
C GLY A 412 -17.75 -7.36 -17.07
N GLU A 413 -18.40 -8.46 -17.46
CA GLU A 413 -18.10 -9.80 -16.91
C GLU A 413 -16.73 -10.34 -17.33
N GLU A 414 -16.31 -10.08 -18.57
CA GLU A 414 -15.03 -10.57 -19.12
C GLU A 414 -13.83 -10.02 -18.32
N ILE A 415 -13.75 -8.70 -18.15
CA ILE A 415 -12.63 -8.08 -17.42
C ILE A 415 -12.68 -8.45 -15.93
N ARG A 416 -13.87 -8.51 -15.31
CA ARG A 416 -14.00 -8.97 -13.91
C ARG A 416 -13.50 -10.41 -13.73
N THR A 417 -13.77 -11.29 -14.69
CA THR A 417 -13.26 -12.67 -14.67
C THR A 417 -11.73 -12.73 -14.78
N ARG A 418 -11.12 -11.83 -15.57
CA ARG A 418 -9.66 -11.69 -15.64
C ARG A 418 -9.08 -11.23 -14.30
N PHE A 419 -9.68 -10.22 -13.66
CA PHE A 419 -9.27 -9.79 -12.32
C PHE A 419 -9.34 -10.91 -11.29
N GLY A 420 -10.37 -11.76 -11.32
CA GLY A 420 -10.46 -12.92 -10.42
C GLY A 420 -9.31 -13.94 -10.54
N LYS A 421 -8.49 -13.86 -11.59
CA LYS A 421 -7.26 -14.65 -11.76
C LYS A 421 -5.99 -13.86 -11.40
N LEU A 422 -6.07 -12.54 -11.46
CA LEU A 422 -4.96 -11.59 -11.37
C LEU A 422 -4.81 -10.95 -9.98
N VAL A 423 -5.83 -11.01 -9.13
CA VAL A 423 -5.76 -10.55 -7.74
C VAL A 423 -6.37 -11.56 -6.78
N ASP A 424 -5.97 -11.49 -5.51
CA ASP A 424 -6.48 -12.39 -4.47
C ASP A 424 -7.87 -11.94 -3.96
N GLU A 425 -8.09 -10.62 -3.90
CA GLU A 425 -9.34 -10.03 -3.42
C GLU A 425 -9.71 -8.78 -4.22
N VAL A 426 -11.01 -8.51 -4.36
CA VAL A 426 -11.55 -7.28 -4.96
C VAL A 426 -12.40 -6.57 -3.92
N VAL A 427 -12.04 -5.33 -3.63
CA VAL A 427 -12.79 -4.41 -2.78
C VAL A 427 -13.36 -3.31 -3.65
N HIS A 428 -14.66 -3.08 -3.53
CA HIS A 428 -15.28 -1.92 -4.14
C HIS A 428 -16.32 -1.28 -3.23
N ALA A 429 -16.48 0.04 -3.38
CA ALA A 429 -17.45 0.83 -2.63
C ALA A 429 -18.13 1.85 -3.54
N ASP A 430 -19.39 2.16 -3.25
CA ASP A 430 -20.10 3.24 -3.92
C ASP A 430 -19.59 4.59 -3.36
N ILE A 431 -19.08 5.44 -4.24
CA ILE A 431 -18.59 6.79 -3.94
C ILE A 431 -19.13 7.86 -4.93
N PRO A 432 -20.42 7.83 -5.31
CA PRO A 432 -20.93 8.65 -6.40
C PRO A 432 -20.85 10.16 -6.13
N THR A 433 -20.98 10.61 -4.89
CA THR A 433 -20.87 12.04 -4.54
C THR A 433 -19.42 12.49 -4.67
N ILE A 434 -18.47 11.69 -4.18
CA ILE A 434 -17.03 12.01 -4.30
C ILE A 434 -16.60 12.05 -5.77
N GLU A 435 -17.02 11.06 -6.56
CA GLU A 435 -16.71 10.99 -8.01
C GLU A 435 -17.30 12.18 -8.77
N SER A 436 -18.58 12.50 -8.55
CA SER A 436 -19.27 13.56 -9.31
C SER A 436 -18.88 14.97 -8.89
N VAL A 437 -18.69 15.24 -7.60
CA VAL A 437 -18.36 16.58 -7.11
C VAL A 437 -16.86 16.85 -7.18
N GLY A 438 -16.02 15.88 -6.81
CA GLY A 438 -14.57 16.03 -6.77
C GLY A 438 -13.86 15.65 -8.07
N GLY A 439 -14.49 14.84 -8.93
CA GLY A 439 -13.91 14.36 -10.18
C GLY A 439 -12.73 13.40 -10.00
N GLY A 440 -12.61 12.76 -8.84
CA GLY A 440 -11.61 11.74 -8.53
C GLY A 440 -12.27 10.43 -8.08
N GLY A 441 -11.67 9.29 -8.44
CA GLY A 441 -12.14 7.96 -8.03
C GLY A 441 -11.38 7.44 -6.81
N VAL A 442 -11.53 6.13 -6.53
CA VAL A 442 -10.94 5.49 -5.35
C VAL A 442 -9.42 5.58 -5.30
N ARG A 443 -8.72 5.53 -6.46
CA ARG A 443 -7.25 5.65 -6.48
C ARG A 443 -6.82 7.00 -5.95
N CYS A 444 -7.54 8.07 -6.30
CA CYS A 444 -7.18 9.41 -5.86
C CYS A 444 -7.35 9.57 -4.33
N MET A 445 -8.30 8.85 -3.73
CA MET A 445 -8.57 8.90 -2.29
C MET A 445 -7.51 8.24 -1.41
N ILE A 446 -6.54 7.55 -2.02
CA ILE A 446 -5.58 6.68 -1.34
C ILE A 446 -4.16 7.11 -1.68
N ALA A 447 -3.37 7.47 -0.66
CA ALA A 447 -1.93 7.68 -0.80
C ALA A 447 -1.17 6.50 -0.19
N GLU A 448 -0.34 5.82 -0.98
CA GLU A 448 0.45 4.67 -0.53
C GLU A 448 1.61 5.08 0.40
N LEU A 449 1.80 4.33 1.50
CA LEU A 449 2.93 4.46 2.44
C LEU A 449 3.85 3.23 2.32
N PHE A 450 5.03 3.38 1.71
CA PHE A 450 5.93 2.29 1.30
C PHE A 450 6.99 1.88 2.31
#